data_AF-A0AB73HI22-F1
#
_entry.id   AF-A0AB73HI22-F1
#
_cell.length_a   1.000
_cell.length_b   1.000
_cell.length_c   1.000
_cell.angle_alpha   90.00
_cell.angle_beta   90.00
_cell.angle_gamma   90.00
#
_symmetry.space_group_name_H-M   'P 1'
#
loop_
_entity.id
_entity.type
_entity.pdbx_description
1 polymer ?
#
loop_
_entity_poly.entity_id
_entity_poly.type
_entity_poly.pdbx_seq_one_letter_code
_entity_poly.pdbx_strand_id
1 'polypeptide(L)'
;MGNPFEDVKELFPLYSTVKSIKKWGAERGITDGDPSRQLNKLMEELGELAEGFNKKVPEQIEDSLGDMFVVMTLFAEQNGLNIVDCIQTAYETIKDREGKTVDGVFVKLEDLED
;
A
#
# COMPACT_ATOMS: atom_id res chain seq x y z
N MET A 1 -0.27 -10.14 29.42
CA MET A 1 -0.97 -10.79 28.30
C MET A 1 -1.97 -9.76 27.78
N GLY A 2 -1.72 -9.21 26.58
CA GLY A 2 -2.62 -8.24 25.96
C GLY A 2 -3.97 -8.87 25.63
N ASN A 3 -5.03 -8.07 25.62
CA ASN A 3 -6.37 -8.53 25.31
C ASN A 3 -6.43 -9.00 23.85
N PRO A 4 -6.77 -10.25 23.55
CA PRO A 4 -6.83 -10.76 22.17
C PRO A 4 -7.90 -10.08 21.29
N PHE A 5 -8.74 -9.20 21.87
CA PHE A 5 -9.73 -8.41 21.16
C PHE A 5 -9.34 -6.93 20.96
N GLU A 6 -8.23 -6.46 21.54
CA GLU A 6 -7.70 -5.12 21.24
C GLU A 6 -7.08 -5.09 19.83
N ASP A 7 -6.33 -6.12 19.45
CA ASP A 7 -5.70 -6.24 18.12
C ASP A 7 -6.73 -6.39 16.97
N VAL A 8 -7.90 -6.96 17.25
CA VAL A 8 -8.96 -7.15 16.24
C VAL A 8 -9.62 -5.82 15.85
N LYS A 9 -9.64 -4.83 16.76
CA LYS A 9 -10.20 -3.50 16.49
C LYS A 9 -9.31 -2.67 15.57
N GLU A 10 -8.00 -2.95 15.50
CA GLU A 10 -7.09 -2.28 14.56
C GLU A 10 -7.13 -2.92 13.17
N LEU A 11 -7.38 -4.23 13.09
CA LEU A 11 -7.55 -4.95 11.82
C LEU A 11 -8.90 -4.68 11.13
N PHE A 12 -9.95 -4.39 11.90
CA PHE A 12 -11.31 -4.23 11.36
C PHE A 12 -11.47 -2.99 10.43
N PRO A 13 -10.93 -1.80 10.78
CA PRO A 13 -11.03 -0.61 9.94
C PRO A 13 -10.38 -0.80 8.57
N LEU A 14 -9.11 -1.23 8.51
CA LEU A 14 -8.40 -1.40 7.24
C LEU A 14 -9.10 -2.42 6.33
N TYR A 15 -9.48 -3.57 6.88
CA TYR A 15 -10.21 -4.59 6.13
C TYR A 15 -11.55 -4.07 5.59
N SER A 16 -12.28 -3.29 6.41
CA SER A 16 -13.54 -2.67 5.99
C SER A 16 -13.34 -1.62 4.89
N THR A 17 -12.25 -0.84 4.97
CA THR A 17 -11.87 0.16 3.98
C THR A 17 -11.50 -0.49 2.65
N VAL A 18 -10.69 -1.54 2.66
CA VAL A 18 -10.33 -2.32 1.46
C VAL A 18 -11.59 -2.88 0.78
N LYS A 19 -12.53 -3.44 1.55
CA LYS A 19 -13.82 -3.89 1.01
C LYS A 19 -14.62 -2.76 0.36
N SER A 20 -14.61 -1.58 0.99
CA SER A 20 -15.35 -0.41 0.52
C SER A 20 -14.74 0.13 -0.78
N ILE A 21 -13.42 0.16 -0.88
CA ILE A 21 -12.68 0.53 -2.12
C ILE A 21 -13.03 -0.43 -3.25
N LYS A 22 -12.93 -1.75 -3.00
CA LYS A 22 -13.27 -2.78 -4.00
C LYS A 22 -14.70 -2.62 -4.51
N LYS A 23 -15.66 -2.44 -3.59
CA LYS A 23 -17.06 -2.22 -3.94
C LYS A 23 -17.24 -0.93 -4.77
N TRP A 24 -16.64 0.17 -4.34
CA TRP A 24 -16.70 1.45 -5.04
C TRP A 24 -16.15 1.36 -6.47
N GLY A 25 -15.05 0.62 -6.65
CA GLY A 25 -14.43 0.38 -7.95
C GLY A 25 -15.28 -0.50 -8.86
N ALA A 26 -15.85 -1.59 -8.33
CA ALA A 26 -16.75 -2.46 -9.07
C ALA A 26 -18.03 -1.75 -9.54
N GLU A 27 -18.65 -0.94 -8.67
CA GLU A 27 -19.84 -0.15 -9.01
C GLU A 27 -19.60 0.88 -10.13
N ARG A 28 -18.33 1.22 -10.40
CA ARG A 28 -17.91 2.16 -11.44
C ARG A 28 -17.29 1.49 -12.66
N GLY A 29 -17.28 0.17 -12.72
CA GLY A 29 -16.65 -0.60 -13.80
C GLY A 29 -15.13 -0.44 -13.86
N ILE A 30 -14.48 0.02 -12.78
CA ILE A 30 -13.03 0.18 -12.73
C ILE A 30 -12.37 -1.20 -12.70
N THR A 31 -12.92 -2.13 -11.92
CA THR A 31 -12.38 -3.49 -11.78
C THR A 31 -12.48 -4.34 -13.05
N ASP A 32 -13.35 -3.97 -13.99
CA ASP A 32 -13.49 -4.62 -15.30
C ASP A 32 -12.65 -3.93 -16.39
N GLY A 33 -11.97 -2.84 -16.04
CA GLY A 33 -11.13 -2.05 -16.94
C GLY A 33 -9.74 -2.63 -17.17
N ASP A 34 -8.96 -1.97 -18.02
CA ASP A 34 -7.56 -2.31 -18.31
C ASP A 34 -6.66 -2.02 -17.09
N PRO A 35 -5.95 -3.03 -16.53
CA PRO A 35 -5.03 -2.85 -15.40
C PRO A 35 -3.94 -1.81 -15.64
N SER A 36 -3.53 -1.61 -16.90
CA SER A 36 -2.52 -0.61 -17.27
C SER A 36 -2.95 0.80 -16.90
N ARG A 37 -4.26 1.07 -16.81
CA ARG A 37 -4.80 2.36 -16.38
C ARG A 37 -4.56 2.62 -14.90
N GLN A 38 -4.65 1.59 -14.05
CA GLN A 38 -4.32 1.73 -12.63
C GLN A 38 -2.82 1.89 -12.41
N LEU A 39 -1.96 1.26 -13.23
CA LEU A 39 -0.51 1.54 -13.20
C LEU A 39 -0.21 3.01 -13.55
N ASN A 40 -0.85 3.56 -14.59
CA ASN A 40 -0.68 4.97 -14.94
C ASN A 40 -1.17 5.89 -13.81
N LYS A 41 -2.30 5.56 -13.18
CA LYS A 41 -2.82 6.33 -12.04
C LYS A 41 -1.88 6.25 -10.83
N LEU A 42 -1.28 5.09 -10.57
CA LEU A 42 -0.29 4.95 -9.49
C LEU A 42 0.93 5.86 -9.70
N MET A 43 1.39 5.99 -10.96
CA MET A 43 2.45 6.93 -11.31
C MET A 43 2.06 8.40 -11.11
N GLU A 44 0.79 8.73 -11.35
CA GLU A 44 0.22 10.06 -11.08
C GLU A 44 0.23 10.35 -9.56
N GLU A 45 -0.31 9.45 -8.73
CA GLU A 45 -0.35 9.62 -7.27
C GLU A 45 1.06 9.71 -6.65
N LEU A 46 2.01 8.95 -7.18
CA LEU A 46 3.41 9.06 -6.77
C LEU A 46 4.01 10.42 -7.11
N GLY A 47 3.62 11.00 -8.26
CA GLY A 47 4.00 12.35 -8.66
C GLY A 47 3.43 13.41 -7.72
N GLU A 48 2.16 13.28 -7.33
CA GLU A 48 1.50 14.16 -6.37
C GLU A 48 2.15 14.09 -4.99
N LEU A 49 2.51 12.88 -4.53
CA LEU A 49 3.27 12.70 -3.29
C LEU A 49 4.62 13.44 -3.34
N ALA A 50 5.35 13.27 -4.44
CA ALA A 50 6.65 13.92 -4.62
C ALA A 50 6.51 15.45 -4.64
N GLU A 51 5.48 15.98 -5.30
CA GLU A 51 5.17 17.40 -5.32
C GLU A 51 4.82 17.93 -3.93
N GLY A 52 3.90 17.27 -3.22
CA GLY A 52 3.47 17.64 -1.87
C GLY A 52 4.63 17.63 -0.87
N PHE A 53 5.51 16.63 -0.96
CA PHE A 53 6.73 16.55 -0.17
C PHE A 53 7.67 17.73 -0.45
N ASN A 54 7.98 17.99 -1.73
CA ASN A 54 8.87 19.08 -2.12
C ASN A 54 8.33 20.47 -1.72
N LYS A 55 7.02 20.66 -1.80
CA LYS A 55 6.34 21.91 -1.43
C LYS A 55 6.02 22.03 0.06
N LYS A 56 6.29 20.97 0.85
CA LYS A 56 5.99 20.89 2.29
C LYS A 56 4.50 21.14 2.59
N VAL A 57 3.62 20.44 1.86
CA VAL A 57 2.16 20.49 2.03
C VAL A 57 1.71 19.17 2.68
N PRO A 58 1.53 19.12 4.02
CA PRO A 58 1.25 17.87 4.73
C PRO A 58 -0.05 17.19 4.29
N GLU A 59 -1.09 17.97 4.01
CA GLU A 59 -2.38 17.48 3.54
C GLU A 59 -2.25 16.72 2.22
N GLN A 60 -1.49 17.25 1.26
CA GLN A 60 -1.25 16.58 -0.02
C GLN A 60 -0.44 15.29 0.16
N ILE A 61 0.50 15.25 1.10
CA ILE A 61 1.25 14.02 1.42
C ILE A 61 0.30 12.95 1.97
N GLU A 62 -0.58 13.32 2.90
CA GLU A 62 -1.57 12.41 3.49
C GLU A 62 -2.53 11.85 2.43
N ASP A 63 -3.09 12.72 1.59
CA ASP A 63 -3.99 12.34 0.51
C ASP A 63 -3.31 11.41 -0.50
N SER A 64 -2.11 11.78 -0.98
CA SER A 64 -1.39 10.99 -1.99
C SER A 64 -1.02 9.59 -1.49
N LEU A 65 -0.70 9.44 -0.19
CA LEU A 65 -0.47 8.13 0.42
C LEU A 65 -1.74 7.26 0.41
N GLY A 66 -2.90 7.87 0.71
CA GLY A 66 -4.20 7.22 0.65
C GLY A 66 -4.58 6.81 -0.78
N ASP A 67 -4.41 7.72 -1.74
CA ASP A 67 -4.78 7.49 -3.14
C ASP A 67 -3.91 6.40 -3.78
N MET A 68 -2.61 6.37 -3.50
CA MET A 68 -1.77 5.24 -3.91
C MET A 68 -2.31 3.91 -3.37
N PHE A 69 -2.77 3.86 -2.11
CA PHE A 69 -3.33 2.63 -1.54
C PHE A 69 -4.64 2.21 -2.19
N VAL A 70 -5.52 3.17 -2.53
CA VAL A 70 -6.75 2.94 -3.30
C VAL A 70 -6.41 2.33 -4.66
N VAL A 71 -5.48 2.93 -5.39
CA VAL A 71 -5.08 2.47 -6.73
C VAL A 71 -4.43 1.08 -6.67
N MET A 72 -3.54 0.82 -5.70
CA MET A 72 -2.94 -0.51 -5.51
C MET A 72 -4.00 -1.58 -5.19
N THR A 73 -5.00 -1.23 -4.37
CA THR A 73 -6.12 -2.14 -4.04
C THR A 73 -6.92 -2.51 -5.29
N LEU A 74 -7.26 -1.53 -6.13
CA LEU A 74 -8.01 -1.74 -7.36
C LEU A 74 -7.18 -2.51 -8.41
N PHE A 75 -5.89 -2.19 -8.54
CA PHE A 75 -4.98 -2.90 -9.42
C PHE A 75 -4.84 -4.38 -9.03
N ALA A 76 -4.71 -4.68 -7.73
CA ALA A 76 -4.69 -6.06 -7.25
C ALA A 76 -5.98 -6.79 -7.66
N GLU A 77 -7.15 -6.17 -7.45
CA GLU A 77 -8.44 -6.77 -7.81
C GLU A 77 -8.56 -7.09 -9.30
N GLN A 78 -8.16 -6.15 -10.17
CA GLN A 78 -8.17 -6.35 -11.63
C GLN A 78 -7.29 -7.52 -12.10
N ASN A 79 -6.27 -7.87 -11.31
CA ASN A 79 -5.36 -8.99 -11.59
C ASN A 79 -5.74 -10.28 -10.85
N GLY A 80 -6.91 -10.33 -10.21
CA GLY A 80 -7.37 -11.49 -9.45
C GLY A 80 -6.56 -11.73 -8.18
N LEU A 81 -5.93 -10.69 -7.63
CA LEU A 81 -5.13 -10.74 -6.40
C LEU A 81 -5.90 -10.12 -5.24
N ASN A 82 -5.59 -10.58 -4.02
CA ASN A 82 -6.08 -9.96 -2.80
C ASN A 82 -4.96 -9.13 -2.17
N ILE A 83 -5.16 -7.80 -2.10
CA ILE A 83 -4.17 -6.88 -1.56
C ILE A 83 -3.76 -7.19 -0.12
N VAL A 84 -4.67 -7.76 0.69
CA VAL A 84 -4.37 -8.15 2.08
C VAL A 84 -3.35 -9.30 2.09
N ASP A 85 -3.52 -10.28 1.21
CA ASP A 85 -2.59 -11.41 1.10
C ASP A 85 -1.23 -10.97 0.54
N CYS A 86 -1.22 -10.01 -0.41
CA CYS A 86 0.00 -9.39 -0.93
C CYS A 86 0.80 -8.69 0.18
N ILE A 87 0.14 -7.88 1.01
CA ILE A 87 0.78 -7.15 2.10
C ILE A 87 1.27 -8.11 3.19
N GLN A 88 0.46 -9.13 3.55
CA GLN A 88 0.88 -10.14 4.51
C GLN A 88 2.13 -10.89 4.02
N THR A 89 2.14 -11.30 2.75
CA THR A 89 3.30 -12.00 2.15
C THR A 89 4.54 -11.10 2.15
N ALA A 90 4.39 -9.82 1.83
CA ALA A 90 5.50 -8.86 1.89
C ALA A 90 6.03 -8.70 3.33
N TYR A 91 5.15 -8.61 4.33
CA TYR A 91 5.54 -8.53 5.74
C TYR A 91 6.30 -9.77 6.21
N GLU A 92 5.77 -10.96 5.92
CA GLU A 92 6.42 -12.24 6.23
C GLU A 92 7.82 -12.35 5.61
N THR A 93 8.04 -11.69 4.47
CA THR A 93 9.35 -11.64 3.80
C THR A 93 10.32 -10.65 4.47
N ILE A 94 9.83 -9.55 5.06
CA ILE A 94 10.71 -8.51 5.63
C ILE A 94 10.99 -8.67 7.12
N LYS A 95 10.10 -9.34 7.87
CA LYS A 95 10.18 -9.44 9.34
C LYS A 95 11.43 -10.18 9.83
N ASP A 96 11.93 -11.13 9.05
CA ASP A 96 13.08 -11.98 9.40
C ASP A 96 14.36 -11.55 8.64
N ARG A 97 14.37 -10.38 8.00
CA ARG A 97 15.55 -9.90 7.26
C ARG A 97 16.69 -9.56 8.21
N GLU A 98 17.87 -10.10 7.92
CA GLU A 98 19.13 -9.67 8.53
C GLU A 98 19.77 -8.56 7.68
N GLY A 99 20.35 -7.55 8.34
CA GLY A 99 20.91 -6.37 7.68
C GLY A 99 21.20 -5.22 8.64
N LYS A 100 21.47 -4.03 8.08
CA LYS A 100 21.68 -2.80 8.84
C LYS A 100 20.93 -1.64 8.22
N THR A 101 20.48 -0.70 9.04
CA THR A 101 19.91 0.56 8.56
C THR A 101 21.03 1.57 8.30
N VAL A 102 21.08 2.13 7.09
CA VAL A 102 22.00 3.20 6.68
C VAL A 102 21.17 4.36 6.16
N ASP A 103 21.32 5.54 6.75
CA ASP A 103 20.58 6.76 6.37
C ASP A 103 19.05 6.58 6.23
N GLY A 104 18.46 5.80 7.14
CA GLY A 104 17.02 5.52 7.17
C GLY A 104 16.54 4.44 6.20
N VAL A 105 17.44 3.83 5.43
CA VAL A 105 17.15 2.73 4.50
C VAL A 105 17.71 1.43 5.07
N PHE A 106 16.88 0.38 5.09
CA PHE A 106 17.33 -0.96 5.49
C PHE A 106 18.11 -1.61 4.34
N VAL A 107 19.38 -1.95 4.60
CA VAL A 107 20.27 -2.64 3.67
C VAL A 107 20.44 -4.08 4.14
N LYS A 108 20.17 -5.06 3.27
CA LYS A 108 20.24 -6.48 3.64
C LYS A 108 21.68 -6.91 3.83
N LEU A 109 21.90 -7.92 4.68
CA LEU A 109 23.23 -8.46 4.95
C LEU A 109 23.96 -8.91 3.67
N GLU A 110 23.25 -9.55 2.74
CA GLU A 110 23.78 -9.99 1.44
C GLU A 110 24.26 -8.83 0.53
N ASP A 111 23.73 -7.61 0.73
CA ASP A 111 24.08 -6.42 -0.04
C ASP A 111 25.17 -5.57 0.65
N LEU A 112 25.68 -6.02 1.82
CA LEU A 112 26.70 -5.31 2.61
C LEU A 112 28.13 -5.80 2.35
N GLU A 113 28.28 -6.91 1.64
CA GLU A 113 29.58 -7.47 1.28
C GLU A 113 30.00 -6.99 -0.11
N ASP A 114 30.62 -5.81 -0.15
CA ASP A 114 31.56 -5.36 -1.20
C ASP A 114 32.80 -4.75 -0.53
#